data_AF-A0A0G2HKG4-F1
#
_entry.id   AF-A0A0G2HKG4-F1
#
_cell.length_a   1.000
_cell.length_b   1.000
_cell.length_c   1.000
_cell.angle_alpha   90.00
_cell.angle_beta   90.00
_cell.angle_gamma   90.00
#
_symmetry.space_group_name_H-M   'P 1'
#
loop_
_entity.id
_entity.type
_entity.pdbx_description
1 polymer ?
#
loop_
_entity_poly.entity_id
_entity_poly.type
_entity_poly.pdbx_seq_one_letter_code
_entity_poly.pdbx_strand_id
1 'polypeptide(L)'
;MATASAIAIAAAYHTTTDPRLYAYPYVHPAVHGLGLPTGSAYTQSSAPDQYEALLGRRLAPTPARLASRVLYVPSHNDKAAHLPVYDFTGDYREAVGDEPVGSSRFKTRLGLMPKPNGDGRGPSEVSYLVDFEPLERRRSLPSCPVASPGGTSPGTGTSRKGSLGAGAALVTRGTVSRRTLYGGAEVGLTIPPPQAPLADGDVAYTLTPSSTGAGFIPVAASFPLPPTAGRLGSSRNPWFTFTVPGLPDGDRTLQWQVHPAEHGLLRYTLVELGGRPSSSSGGCGAAAAGAPRDVGNWWEETGEGEGEGGRDGAGDGHEVPYSAAAERHEHRIRAIYHNVGLGFSLSQPFSEGALLLQDGLDPELEAIVVASLLGLLWRARGEESRPRKNSKGDGPPRKGSKSSEAGTPPARRQGISAANAGEDAPLPARPARRKSLIGKILGKK
;
A
#
# COMPACT_ATOMS: atom_id res chain seq x y z
N MET A 1 -22.90 31.40 -38.65
CA MET A 1 -22.18 32.11 -37.57
C MET A 1 -23.01 32.02 -36.30
N ALA A 2 -22.36 31.66 -35.18
CA ALA A 2 -22.91 31.52 -33.81
C ALA A 2 -23.83 30.28 -33.63
N THR A 3 -23.71 29.40 -32.64
CA THR A 3 -23.02 29.41 -31.33
C THR A 3 -22.74 27.96 -30.89
N ALA A 4 -21.48 27.66 -30.57
CA ALA A 4 -21.06 26.48 -29.82
C ALA A 4 -20.74 26.90 -28.37
N SER A 5 -21.52 26.44 -27.40
CA SER A 5 -21.17 26.46 -25.97
C SER A 5 -22.21 25.69 -25.17
N ALA A 6 -21.95 24.39 -24.95
CA ALA A 6 -22.63 23.61 -23.91
C ALA A 6 -21.94 22.27 -23.62
N ILE A 7 -20.60 22.19 -23.54
CA ILE A 7 -19.91 21.00 -23.00
C ILE A 7 -18.62 21.47 -22.27
N ALA A 8 -18.77 22.10 -21.11
CA ALA A 8 -17.61 22.47 -20.27
C ALA A 8 -17.98 22.76 -18.80
N ILE A 9 -18.89 22.01 -18.18
CA ILE A 9 -19.13 22.11 -16.72
C ILE A 9 -19.46 20.73 -16.16
N ALA A 10 -18.44 19.88 -15.94
CA ALA A 10 -18.59 18.66 -15.13
C ALA A 10 -17.29 18.10 -14.51
N ALA A 11 -16.17 18.84 -14.51
CA ALA A 11 -14.87 18.30 -14.07
C ALA A 11 -14.05 19.21 -13.12
N ALA A 12 -14.71 20.08 -12.33
CA ALA A 12 -14.00 21.09 -11.52
C ALA A 12 -14.33 21.09 -10.02
N TYR A 13 -14.92 20.01 -9.48
CA TYR A 13 -15.11 19.88 -8.04
C TYR A 13 -14.61 18.52 -7.59
N HIS A 14 -13.33 18.41 -7.26
CA HIS A 14 -12.83 17.69 -6.08
C HIS A 14 -11.31 17.92 -5.92
N THR A 15 -10.94 18.26 -4.67
CA THR A 15 -9.59 18.30 -4.06
C THR A 15 -8.57 19.33 -4.56
N THR A 16 -8.81 20.60 -4.23
CA THR A 16 -7.73 21.56 -3.89
C THR A 16 -7.65 21.67 -2.38
N THR A 17 -6.86 20.80 -1.74
CA THR A 17 -6.50 20.96 -0.33
C THR A 17 -5.36 21.97 -0.28
N ASP A 18 -5.61 23.18 0.24
CA ASP A 18 -4.60 24.25 0.35
C ASP A 18 -3.54 23.90 1.41
N PRO A 19 -2.27 23.64 1.03
CA PRO A 19 -1.22 23.30 1.97
C PRO A 19 -0.74 24.49 2.83
N ARG A 20 -1.23 25.72 2.60
CA ARG A 20 -0.82 26.92 3.35
C ARG A 20 -1.56 27.13 4.67
N LEU A 21 -2.57 26.31 4.98
CA LEU A 21 -3.36 26.44 6.21
C LEU A 21 -2.81 25.67 7.42
N TYR A 22 -1.66 24.98 7.30
CA TYR A 22 -0.97 24.32 8.43
C TYR A 22 0.39 24.96 8.72
N ALA A 23 0.37 26.18 9.26
CA ALA A 23 1.53 26.80 9.89
C ALA A 23 1.53 26.54 11.40
N TYR A 24 1.74 25.29 11.80
CA TYR A 24 2.16 24.96 13.17
C TYR A 24 3.52 24.24 13.08
N PRO A 25 4.58 24.77 13.69
CA PRO A 25 5.82 24.00 13.84
C PRO A 25 5.53 22.85 14.80
N TYR A 26 5.26 21.67 14.25
CA TYR A 26 5.10 20.46 15.04
C TYR A 26 6.49 19.99 15.49
N VAL A 27 6.88 20.41 16.69
CA VAL A 27 8.07 19.90 17.36
C VAL A 27 7.78 18.47 17.81
N HIS A 28 8.45 17.50 17.21
CA HIS A 28 8.27 16.08 17.52
C HIS A 28 8.74 15.79 18.95
N PRO A 29 7.91 15.21 19.84
CA PRO A 29 8.23 15.05 21.27
C PRO A 29 9.22 13.91 21.59
N ALA A 30 10.12 13.55 20.69
CA ALA A 30 11.02 12.38 20.85
C ALA A 30 12.49 12.72 21.14
N VAL A 31 12.85 13.98 21.43
CA VAL A 31 14.26 14.44 21.50
C VAL A 31 14.79 14.65 22.93
N HIS A 32 14.07 14.25 23.98
CA HIS A 32 14.59 14.36 25.35
C HIS A 32 14.61 13.02 26.09
N GLY A 33 15.82 12.52 26.37
CA GLY A 33 16.07 11.77 27.59
C GLY A 33 16.57 10.33 27.49
N LEU A 34 17.45 9.98 26.56
CA LEU A 34 18.21 8.72 26.67
C LEU A 34 19.68 9.02 26.93
N GLY A 35 20.07 8.95 28.21
CA GLY A 35 21.46 8.96 28.64
C GLY A 35 22.14 7.67 28.22
N LEU A 36 22.93 7.72 27.15
CA LEU A 36 23.74 6.60 26.68
C LEU A 36 25.18 6.72 27.21
N PRO A 37 25.81 5.61 27.62
CA PRO A 37 27.16 5.59 28.15
C PRO A 37 28.21 5.95 27.08
N THR A 38 29.01 6.96 27.37
CA THR A 38 30.17 7.39 26.59
C THR A 38 31.31 6.38 26.74
N GLY A 39 31.47 5.47 25.79
CA GLY A 39 32.58 4.52 25.85
C GLY A 39 32.58 3.42 24.80
N SER A 40 32.42 3.75 23.52
CA SER A 40 32.84 2.86 22.43
C SER A 40 33.08 3.69 21.18
N ALA A 41 34.10 3.31 20.41
CA ALA A 41 34.44 3.94 19.14
C ALA A 41 33.31 3.70 18.13
N TYR A 42 32.29 4.56 18.18
CA TYR A 42 31.29 4.64 17.13
C TYR A 42 32.01 5.12 15.87
N THR A 43 32.14 4.21 14.91
CA THR A 43 32.24 4.57 13.49
C THR A 43 31.24 5.69 13.22
N GLN A 44 31.64 6.71 12.45
CA GLN A 44 30.84 7.89 12.10
C GLN A 44 29.62 7.53 11.22
N SER A 45 28.77 6.65 11.72
CA SER A 45 27.43 6.45 11.22
C SER A 45 26.65 7.70 11.59
N SER A 46 26.02 8.30 10.58
CA SER A 46 25.31 9.57 10.76
C SER A 46 24.21 9.38 11.81
N ALA A 47 23.91 10.43 12.60
CA ALA A 47 22.85 10.38 13.62
C ALA A 47 21.51 9.72 13.17
N PRO A 48 21.01 9.90 11.92
CA PRO A 48 19.80 9.21 11.47
C PRO A 48 19.94 7.68 11.34
N ASP A 49 21.12 7.15 11.02
CA ASP A 49 21.35 5.70 10.93
C ASP A 49 21.20 5.04 12.31
N GLN A 50 21.61 5.75 13.37
CA GLN A 50 21.44 5.30 14.75
C GLN A 50 19.97 5.19 15.13
N TYR A 51 19.12 6.12 14.67
CA TYR A 51 17.69 6.06 14.94
C TYR A 51 17.01 4.87 14.26
N GLU A 52 17.36 4.56 13.01
CA GLU A 52 16.83 3.39 12.31
C GLU A 52 17.33 2.08 12.95
N ALA A 53 18.59 2.04 13.38
CA ALA A 53 19.14 0.91 14.13
C ALA A 53 18.42 0.69 15.48
N LEU A 54 18.04 1.77 16.19
CA LEU A 54 17.22 1.68 17.42
C LEU A 54 15.81 1.13 17.16
N LEU A 55 15.28 1.34 15.95
CA LEU A 55 14.03 0.72 15.50
C LEU A 55 14.22 -0.73 15.00
N GLY A 56 15.44 -1.27 15.07
CA GLY A 56 15.80 -2.60 14.58
C GLY A 56 15.79 -2.72 13.06
N ARG A 57 15.74 -1.59 12.33
CA ARG A 57 15.69 -1.58 10.87
C ARG A 57 17.09 -1.66 10.30
N ARG A 58 17.26 -2.54 9.31
CA ARG A 58 18.51 -2.71 8.55
C ARG A 58 18.29 -2.18 7.15
N LEU A 59 18.42 -0.87 6.99
CA LEU A 59 18.22 -0.22 5.71
C LEU A 59 19.44 -0.47 4.82
N ALA A 60 19.22 -1.16 3.71
CA ALA A 60 20.21 -1.26 2.64
C ALA A 60 20.16 0.02 1.77
N PRO A 61 21.30 0.44 1.19
CA PRO A 61 21.31 1.46 0.15
C PRO A 61 20.32 1.12 -0.97
N THR A 62 19.74 2.16 -1.58
CA THR A 62 18.87 1.96 -2.75
C THR A 62 19.72 1.41 -3.91
N PRO A 63 19.33 0.28 -4.52
CA PRO A 63 20.03 -0.25 -5.68
C PRO A 63 20.20 0.83 -6.76
N ALA A 64 21.44 1.12 -7.16
CA ALA A 64 21.74 2.23 -8.06
C ALA A 64 20.95 2.16 -9.39
N ARG A 65 20.70 0.93 -9.87
CA ARG A 65 19.95 0.66 -11.10
C ARG A 65 18.42 0.81 -11.00
N LEU A 66 17.89 1.24 -9.86
CA LEU A 66 16.45 1.52 -9.69
C LEU A 66 16.15 3.03 -9.67
N ALA A 67 17.19 3.87 -9.69
CA ALA A 67 17.07 5.33 -9.58
C ALA A 67 17.18 6.06 -10.93
N SER A 68 17.22 5.33 -12.06
CA SER A 68 17.20 5.97 -13.38
C SER A 68 15.82 6.48 -13.78
N ARG A 69 14.76 5.84 -13.29
CA ARG A 69 13.39 6.16 -13.66
C ARG A 69 12.50 6.03 -12.44
N VAL A 70 11.91 7.15 -12.05
CA VAL A 70 11.04 7.23 -10.88
C VAL A 70 9.70 7.81 -11.33
N LEU A 71 8.63 7.10 -11.02
CA LEU A 71 7.28 7.50 -11.33
C LEU A 71 6.55 7.94 -10.06
N TYR A 72 5.91 9.09 -10.10
CA TYR A 72 5.02 9.56 -9.05
C TYR A 72 3.61 9.06 -9.31
N VAL A 73 3.06 8.36 -8.33
CA VAL A 73 1.67 7.92 -8.31
C VAL A 73 0.90 8.88 -7.39
N PRO A 74 0.05 9.77 -7.93
CA PRO A 74 -0.72 10.70 -7.11
C PRO A 74 -1.66 10.00 -6.14
N SER A 75 -2.10 10.77 -5.14
CA SER A 75 -3.13 10.35 -4.20
C SER A 75 -4.39 9.92 -4.95
N HIS A 76 -4.74 8.65 -4.83
CA HIS A 76 -5.91 8.07 -5.46
C HIS A 76 -6.62 7.11 -4.52
N ASN A 77 -7.91 6.90 -4.78
CA ASN A 77 -8.77 5.97 -4.06
C ASN A 77 -9.62 5.14 -5.04
N ASP A 78 -10.57 4.38 -4.51
CA ASP A 78 -11.50 3.55 -5.28
C ASP A 78 -12.48 4.33 -6.18
N LYS A 79 -12.52 5.65 -6.05
CA LYS A 79 -13.37 6.57 -6.84
C LYS A 79 -12.61 7.25 -7.97
N ALA A 80 -11.29 7.09 -8.05
CA ALA A 80 -10.51 7.69 -9.13
C ALA A 80 -10.97 7.10 -10.48
N ALA A 81 -11.42 7.97 -11.38
CA ALA A 81 -11.76 7.60 -12.77
C ALA A 81 -10.59 7.84 -13.72
N HIS A 82 -9.77 8.86 -13.44
CA HIS A 82 -8.60 9.22 -14.23
C HIS A 82 -7.44 9.47 -13.27
N LEU A 83 -6.30 8.82 -13.52
CA LEU A 83 -5.11 8.92 -12.68
C LEU A 83 -3.87 9.11 -13.59
N PRO A 84 -3.37 10.34 -13.75
CA PRO A 84 -2.10 10.59 -14.41
C PRO A 84 -0.95 10.12 -13.51
N VAL A 85 0.01 9.38 -14.07
CA VAL A 85 1.26 9.01 -13.41
C VAL A 85 2.38 9.81 -14.05
N TYR A 86 3.21 10.45 -13.23
CA TYR A 86 4.21 11.41 -13.70
C TYR A 86 5.60 10.80 -13.64
N ASP A 87 6.43 11.11 -14.64
CA ASP A 87 7.88 10.93 -14.51
C ASP A 87 8.45 12.18 -13.83
N PHE A 88 8.96 11.96 -12.63
CA PHE A 88 9.57 13.00 -11.78
C PHE A 88 10.99 12.60 -11.37
N THR A 89 11.66 11.82 -12.22
CA THR A 89 13.02 11.31 -11.98
C THR A 89 14.01 12.42 -11.60
N GLY A 90 13.96 13.55 -12.31
CA GLY A 90 14.84 14.70 -12.06
C GLY A 90 14.62 15.28 -10.65
N ASP A 91 13.37 15.62 -10.33
CA ASP A 91 12.97 16.17 -9.04
C ASP A 91 13.34 15.21 -7.88
N TYR A 92 13.08 13.91 -8.07
CA TYR A 92 13.41 12.88 -7.09
C TYR A 92 14.92 12.82 -6.82
N ARG A 93 15.76 12.83 -7.86
CA ARG A 93 17.22 12.76 -7.72
C ARG A 93 17.77 13.99 -6.99
N GLU A 94 17.24 15.17 -7.27
CA GLU A 94 17.63 16.41 -6.60
C GLU A 94 17.22 16.43 -5.13
N ALA A 95 15.97 16.05 -4.82
CA ALA A 95 15.43 16.16 -3.47
C ALA A 95 15.86 15.02 -2.55
N VAL A 96 15.86 13.78 -3.05
CA VAL A 96 16.13 12.57 -2.26
C VAL A 96 17.62 12.27 -2.23
N GLY A 97 18.31 12.33 -3.38
CA GLY A 97 19.71 11.92 -3.51
C GLY A 97 19.92 10.43 -3.22
N ASP A 98 21.03 10.09 -2.57
CA ASP A 98 21.43 8.70 -2.27
C ASP A 98 20.83 8.16 -0.95
N GLU A 99 19.73 8.73 -0.47
CA GLU A 99 19.13 8.29 0.79
C GLU A 99 18.56 6.87 0.67
N PRO A 100 18.84 5.97 1.65
CA PRO A 100 18.29 4.62 1.65
C PRO A 100 16.76 4.63 1.64
N VAL A 101 16.14 3.95 0.68
CA VAL A 101 14.67 3.85 0.60
C VAL A 101 14.12 3.19 1.86
N GLY A 102 13.23 3.92 2.54
CA GLY A 102 12.62 3.49 3.81
C GLY A 102 13.15 4.23 5.04
N SER A 103 14.24 4.99 4.92
CA SER A 103 14.74 5.82 6.02
C SER A 103 13.78 6.96 6.35
N SER A 104 13.82 7.43 7.60
CA SER A 104 13.07 8.61 8.03
C SER A 104 13.45 9.86 7.23
N ARG A 105 14.73 9.97 6.82
CA ARG A 105 15.22 11.07 5.98
C ARG A 105 14.72 10.97 4.55
N PHE A 106 14.75 9.77 3.97
CA PHE A 106 14.13 9.46 2.69
C PHE A 106 12.65 9.88 2.68
N LYS A 107 11.88 9.43 3.69
CA LYS A 107 10.46 9.76 3.82
C LYS A 107 10.21 11.26 3.95
N THR A 108 11.04 11.94 4.75
CA THR A 108 10.94 13.39 4.96
C THR A 108 11.23 14.15 3.66
N ARG A 109 12.30 13.78 2.94
CA ARG A 109 12.67 14.41 1.66
C ARG A 109 11.61 14.19 0.59
N LEU A 110 11.15 12.94 0.45
CA LEU A 110 10.10 12.60 -0.51
C LEU A 110 8.78 13.31 -0.20
N GLY A 111 8.41 13.45 1.08
CA GLY A 111 7.19 14.15 1.49
C GLY A 111 7.26 15.69 1.38
N LEU A 112 8.45 16.27 1.44
CA LEU A 112 8.68 17.71 1.25
C LEU A 112 8.88 18.11 -0.21
N MET A 113 9.07 17.13 -1.11
CA MET A 113 9.28 17.38 -2.52
C MET A 113 8.03 18.02 -3.16
N PRO A 114 8.20 19.01 -4.06
CA PRO A 114 7.09 19.55 -4.83
C PRO A 114 6.40 18.43 -5.61
N LYS A 115 5.10 18.24 -5.37
CA LYS A 115 4.32 17.22 -6.07
C LYS A 115 3.94 17.73 -7.46
N PRO A 116 4.04 16.89 -8.51
CA PRO A 116 3.56 17.24 -9.84
C PRO A 116 2.08 17.64 -9.78
N ASN A 117 1.75 18.78 -10.39
CA ASN A 117 0.38 19.23 -10.53
C ASN A 117 -0.14 18.81 -11.91
N GLY A 118 -1.36 18.28 -11.96
CA GLY A 118 -1.98 17.82 -13.22
C GLY A 118 -2.38 18.89 -14.20
N ASP A 119 -1.93 20.12 -14.00
CA ASP A 119 -2.09 21.22 -14.96
C ASP A 119 -1.04 21.19 -16.09
N GLY A 120 -0.07 20.27 -16.01
CA GLY A 120 1.02 20.15 -16.99
C GLY A 120 1.98 21.33 -16.98
N ARG A 121 1.95 22.17 -15.94
CA ARG A 121 2.84 23.35 -15.79
C ARG A 121 4.09 23.07 -14.95
N GLY A 122 4.24 21.84 -14.46
CA GLY A 122 5.43 21.38 -13.74
C GLY A 122 6.52 20.86 -14.68
N PRO A 123 7.75 20.63 -14.15
CA PRO A 123 8.82 19.98 -14.90
C PRO A 123 8.53 18.50 -15.19
N SER A 124 7.64 17.88 -14.42
CA SER A 124 7.34 16.45 -14.50
C SER A 124 6.29 16.18 -15.59
N GLU A 125 6.63 15.31 -16.54
CA GLU A 125 5.74 14.93 -17.64
C GLU A 125 4.82 13.77 -17.23
N VAL A 126 3.58 13.77 -17.72
CA VAL A 126 2.68 12.61 -17.58
C VAL A 126 3.21 11.46 -18.42
N SER A 127 3.71 10.41 -17.77
CA SER A 127 4.22 9.19 -18.43
C SER A 127 3.14 8.14 -18.67
N TYR A 128 2.13 8.06 -17.80
CA TYR A 128 1.00 7.15 -17.98
C TYR A 128 -0.32 7.85 -17.71
N LEU A 129 -1.33 7.45 -18.48
CA LEU A 129 -2.73 7.76 -18.23
C LEU A 129 -3.41 6.47 -17.79
N VAL A 130 -4.02 6.51 -16.61
CA VAL A 130 -4.79 5.38 -16.10
C VAL A 130 -6.25 5.79 -16.05
N ASP A 131 -7.07 5.08 -16.81
CA ASP A 131 -8.50 5.32 -16.87
C ASP A 131 -9.24 4.13 -16.23
N PHE A 132 -9.97 4.38 -15.16
CA PHE A 132 -10.87 3.41 -14.55
C PHE A 132 -12.28 3.61 -15.05
N GLU A 133 -13.03 2.52 -15.21
CA GLU A 133 -14.44 2.58 -15.57
C GLU A 133 -15.20 3.41 -14.51
N PRO A 134 -15.97 4.45 -14.89
CA PRO A 134 -16.73 5.25 -13.95
C PRO A 134 -17.69 4.40 -13.11
N LEU A 135 -17.87 4.77 -11.84
CA LEU A 135 -18.73 4.02 -10.91
C LEU A 135 -20.17 3.89 -11.42
N GLU A 136 -20.65 4.86 -12.21
CA GLU A 136 -21.97 4.84 -12.84
C GLU A 136 -22.11 3.71 -13.84
N ARG A 137 -21.09 3.50 -14.70
CA ARG A 137 -21.11 2.41 -15.67
C ARG A 137 -21.04 1.05 -14.99
N ARG A 138 -20.24 0.94 -13.93
CA ARG A 138 -20.16 -0.29 -13.11
C ARG A 138 -21.55 -0.72 -12.61
N ARG A 139 -22.41 0.22 -12.20
CA ARG A 139 -23.77 -0.08 -11.68
C ARG A 139 -24.76 -0.51 -12.75
N SER A 140 -24.56 -0.06 -13.99
CA SER A 140 -25.49 -0.26 -15.10
C SER A 140 -25.33 -1.60 -15.83
N LEU A 141 -24.19 -2.29 -15.65
CA LEU A 141 -23.97 -3.57 -16.29
C LEU A 141 -24.79 -4.65 -15.58
N PRO A 142 -25.67 -5.38 -16.31
CA PRO A 142 -26.35 -6.52 -15.73
C PRO A 142 -25.28 -7.50 -15.25
N SER A 143 -25.37 -7.91 -13.98
CA SER A 143 -24.50 -8.94 -13.45
C SER A 143 -24.72 -10.20 -14.30
N CYS A 144 -23.86 -10.46 -15.27
CA CYS A 144 -23.88 -11.74 -15.96
C CYS A 144 -23.74 -12.80 -14.86
N PRO A 145 -24.66 -13.78 -14.77
CA PRO A 145 -24.49 -14.87 -13.83
C PRO A 145 -23.16 -15.53 -14.20
N VAL A 146 -22.16 -15.37 -13.32
CA VAL A 146 -20.93 -16.14 -13.39
C VAL A 146 -21.41 -17.58 -13.25
N ALA A 147 -21.44 -18.30 -14.38
CA ALA A 147 -21.80 -19.70 -14.39
C ALA A 147 -20.74 -20.42 -13.56
N SER A 148 -21.04 -20.65 -12.27
CA SER A 148 -20.24 -21.52 -11.43
C SER A 148 -20.21 -22.88 -12.12
N PRO A 149 -19.04 -23.37 -12.54
CA PRO A 149 -18.94 -24.69 -13.16
C PRO A 149 -19.10 -25.74 -12.05
N GLY A 150 -20.27 -26.36 -11.99
CA GLY A 150 -20.51 -27.58 -11.19
C GLY A 150 -21.48 -27.40 -10.03
N GLY A 151 -22.72 -27.85 -10.22
CA GLY A 151 -23.70 -27.89 -9.14
C GLY A 151 -25.10 -28.27 -9.61
N THR A 152 -25.27 -29.50 -10.09
CA THR A 152 -26.59 -30.09 -10.35
C THR A 152 -27.25 -30.42 -9.01
N SER A 153 -28.29 -29.69 -8.61
CA SER A 153 -29.22 -30.14 -7.58
C SER A 153 -30.63 -29.59 -7.83
N PRO A 154 -31.65 -30.46 -7.96
CA PRO A 154 -33.05 -30.05 -8.06
C PRO A 154 -33.64 -29.92 -6.65
N GLY A 155 -34.02 -28.71 -6.26
CA GLY A 155 -34.64 -28.43 -4.96
C GLY A 155 -35.64 -27.29 -5.06
N THR A 156 -36.90 -27.62 -4.82
CA THR A 156 -38.11 -26.81 -4.98
C THR A 156 -38.22 -25.61 -4.04
N GLY A 157 -38.36 -24.43 -4.65
CA GLY A 157 -39.29 -23.34 -4.29
C GLY A 157 -39.44 -22.87 -2.84
N THR A 158 -38.88 -21.70 -2.54
CA THR A 158 -39.58 -20.64 -1.77
C THR A 158 -39.14 -19.26 -2.29
N SER A 159 -40.05 -18.55 -2.95
CA SER A 159 -39.85 -17.20 -3.49
C SER A 159 -39.86 -16.18 -2.35
N ARG A 160 -38.67 -15.87 -1.80
CA ARG A 160 -38.48 -14.69 -0.95
C ARG A 160 -38.27 -13.47 -1.85
N LYS A 161 -39.15 -12.46 -1.72
CA LYS A 161 -38.92 -11.09 -2.21
C LYS A 161 -37.64 -10.54 -1.56
N GLY A 162 -36.49 -10.78 -2.19
CA GLY A 162 -35.23 -10.19 -1.79
C GLY A 162 -35.26 -8.71 -2.16
N SER A 163 -35.17 -7.83 -1.16
CA SER A 163 -34.76 -6.45 -1.41
C SER A 163 -33.49 -6.51 -2.24
N LEU A 164 -33.45 -5.83 -3.38
CA LEU A 164 -32.25 -5.58 -4.16
C LEU A 164 -31.21 -4.99 -3.20
N GLY A 165 -30.35 -5.86 -2.68
CA GLY A 165 -29.41 -5.55 -1.63
C GLY A 165 -28.47 -4.49 -2.15
N ALA A 166 -28.44 -3.34 -1.47
CA ALA A 166 -27.38 -2.37 -1.61
C ALA A 166 -26.04 -3.10 -1.41
N GLY A 167 -25.30 -3.33 -2.50
CA GLY A 167 -23.96 -3.92 -2.43
C GLY A 167 -23.71 -5.14 -3.31
N ALA A 168 -24.33 -5.25 -4.50
CA ALA A 168 -23.70 -6.07 -5.54
C ALA A 168 -22.32 -5.46 -5.82
N ALA A 169 -21.28 -6.08 -5.27
CA ALA A 169 -19.92 -5.58 -5.38
C ALA A 169 -19.50 -5.67 -6.85
N LEU A 170 -19.09 -4.53 -7.41
CA LEU A 170 -18.89 -4.39 -8.85
C LEU A 170 -17.43 -4.70 -9.21
N VAL A 171 -17.25 -5.42 -10.31
CA VAL A 171 -15.94 -5.58 -10.96
C VAL A 171 -15.45 -4.20 -11.36
N THR A 172 -14.20 -3.89 -11.02
CA THR A 172 -13.54 -2.65 -11.43
C THR A 172 -12.66 -2.95 -12.63
N ARG A 173 -12.84 -2.21 -13.72
CA ARG A 173 -11.98 -2.28 -14.89
C ARG A 173 -11.21 -0.98 -15.03
N GLY A 174 -10.00 -1.06 -15.56
CA GLY A 174 -9.24 0.10 -15.99
C GLY A 174 -8.25 -0.23 -17.10
N THR A 175 -7.68 0.80 -17.68
CA THR A 175 -6.66 0.73 -18.73
C THR A 175 -5.48 1.60 -18.31
N VAL A 176 -4.28 1.04 -18.41
CA VAL A 176 -3.02 1.76 -18.18
C VAL A 176 -2.36 1.97 -19.52
N SER A 177 -2.28 3.21 -19.96
CA SER A 177 -1.73 3.58 -21.26
C SER A 177 -0.48 4.43 -21.08
N ARG A 178 0.64 3.97 -21.62
CA ARG A 178 1.87 4.77 -21.66
C ARG A 178 1.69 5.92 -22.63
N ARG A 179 2.05 7.13 -22.22
CA ARG A 179 2.05 8.30 -23.10
C ARG A 179 3.36 8.34 -23.87
N THR A 180 3.31 8.01 -25.16
CA THR A 180 4.43 8.16 -26.10
C THR A 180 3.91 8.77 -27.41
N LEU A 181 4.80 9.37 -28.20
CA LEU A 181 4.42 10.01 -29.46
C LEU A 181 3.97 9.02 -30.56
N TYR A 182 4.36 7.74 -30.47
CA TYR A 182 4.24 6.76 -31.57
C TYR A 182 3.54 5.46 -31.18
N GLY A 183 2.50 5.54 -30.34
CA GLY A 183 1.80 4.36 -29.82
C GLY A 183 2.50 3.85 -28.56
N GLY A 184 1.76 3.87 -27.45
CA GLY A 184 2.24 3.43 -26.15
C GLY A 184 1.82 1.99 -25.87
N ALA A 185 2.55 1.34 -24.98
CA ALA A 185 2.07 0.11 -24.35
C ALA A 185 0.77 0.39 -23.61
N GLU A 186 -0.22 -0.48 -23.81
CA GLU A 186 -1.51 -0.45 -23.12
C GLU A 186 -1.73 -1.77 -22.40
N VAL A 187 -2.17 -1.69 -21.15
CA VAL A 187 -2.47 -2.85 -20.31
C VAL A 187 -3.83 -2.66 -19.66
N GLY A 188 -4.76 -3.56 -19.97
CA GLY A 188 -6.03 -3.67 -19.26
C GLY A 188 -5.84 -4.23 -17.85
N LEU A 189 -6.65 -3.74 -16.90
CA LEU A 189 -6.66 -4.15 -15.50
C LEU A 189 -8.09 -4.50 -15.11
N THR A 190 -8.31 -5.72 -14.61
CA THR A 190 -9.62 -6.15 -14.09
C THR A 190 -9.48 -6.60 -12.65
N ILE A 191 -10.13 -5.89 -11.75
CA ILE A 191 -10.13 -6.15 -10.30
C ILE A 191 -11.52 -6.69 -9.93
N PRO A 192 -11.63 -7.97 -9.54
CA PRO A 192 -12.87 -8.52 -9.02
C PRO A 192 -13.34 -7.73 -7.79
N PRO A 193 -14.65 -7.77 -7.48
CA PRO A 193 -15.14 -7.19 -6.25
C PRO A 193 -14.38 -7.68 -5.01
N PRO A 194 -14.34 -6.91 -3.91
CA PRO A 194 -13.90 -7.41 -2.63
C PRO A 194 -14.81 -8.58 -2.23
N GLN A 195 -14.30 -9.81 -2.32
CA GLN A 195 -14.99 -11.00 -1.84
C GLN A 195 -14.58 -11.25 -0.38
N ALA A 196 -14.85 -12.45 0.14
CA ALA A 196 -14.27 -12.93 1.39
C ALA A 196 -12.74 -12.64 1.46
N PRO A 197 -12.13 -12.63 2.66
CA PRO A 197 -10.68 -12.46 2.77
C PRO A 197 -9.96 -13.40 1.80
N LEU A 198 -9.04 -12.83 1.02
CA LEU A 198 -8.36 -13.51 -0.07
C LEU A 198 -7.58 -14.71 0.50
N ALA A 199 -7.83 -15.92 0.00
CA ALA A 199 -7.08 -17.10 0.39
C ALA A 199 -5.71 -17.13 -0.32
N ASP A 200 -4.84 -18.02 0.15
CA ASP A 200 -3.55 -18.26 -0.49
C ASP A 200 -3.76 -18.88 -1.87
N GLY A 201 -3.12 -18.32 -2.91
CA GLY A 201 -3.28 -18.74 -4.30
C GLY A 201 -4.48 -18.15 -5.02
N ASP A 202 -5.36 -17.41 -4.34
CA ASP A 202 -6.51 -16.77 -5.00
C ASP A 202 -6.07 -15.71 -6.00
N VAL A 203 -6.75 -15.66 -7.15
CA VAL A 203 -6.53 -14.61 -8.16
C VAL A 203 -7.07 -13.29 -7.64
N ALA A 204 -6.15 -12.41 -7.26
CA ALA A 204 -6.43 -11.08 -6.76
C ALA A 204 -6.97 -10.17 -7.87
N TYR A 205 -6.37 -10.18 -9.06
CA TYR A 205 -6.80 -9.40 -10.22
C TYR A 205 -6.17 -9.96 -11.49
N THR A 206 -6.61 -9.50 -12.65
CA THR A 206 -6.04 -9.90 -13.94
C THR A 206 -5.55 -8.69 -14.72
N LEU A 207 -4.46 -8.90 -15.46
CA LEU A 207 -3.88 -7.94 -16.40
C LEU A 207 -4.12 -8.42 -17.84
N THR A 208 -4.22 -7.50 -18.80
CA THR A 208 -4.44 -7.84 -20.22
C THR A 208 -3.58 -6.92 -21.07
N PRO A 209 -2.31 -7.27 -21.34
CA PRO A 209 -1.45 -6.49 -22.20
C PRO A 209 -1.96 -6.51 -23.65
N SER A 210 -1.95 -5.36 -24.33
CA SER A 210 -2.47 -5.25 -25.69
C SER A 210 -1.58 -5.88 -26.76
N SER A 211 -0.27 -5.94 -26.54
CA SER A 211 0.72 -6.36 -27.55
C SER A 211 1.06 -7.84 -27.52
N THR A 212 0.94 -8.52 -26.38
CA THR A 212 1.37 -9.92 -26.30
C THR A 212 0.48 -10.87 -27.10
N GLY A 213 -0.77 -10.50 -27.42
CA GLY A 213 -1.78 -11.41 -27.99
C GLY A 213 -2.13 -12.61 -27.09
N ALA A 214 -1.35 -12.81 -26.02
CA ALA A 214 -1.56 -13.75 -24.95
C ALA A 214 -2.82 -13.39 -24.18
N GLY A 215 -3.43 -14.40 -23.55
CA GLY A 215 -4.61 -14.21 -22.71
C GLY A 215 -4.35 -13.30 -21.50
N PHE A 216 -5.32 -13.29 -20.60
CA PHE A 216 -5.20 -12.56 -19.33
C PHE A 216 -4.05 -13.12 -18.47
N ILE A 217 -3.29 -12.24 -17.83
CA ILE A 217 -2.28 -12.59 -16.83
C ILE A 217 -2.94 -12.58 -15.44
N PRO A 218 -3.16 -13.74 -14.80
CA PRO A 218 -3.68 -13.77 -13.44
C PRO A 218 -2.59 -13.32 -12.46
N VAL A 219 -2.98 -12.45 -11.52
CA VAL A 219 -2.14 -12.09 -10.38
C VAL A 219 -2.70 -12.76 -9.14
N ALA A 220 -1.98 -13.75 -8.63
CA ALA A 220 -2.35 -14.50 -7.44
C ALA A 220 -1.78 -13.84 -6.19
N ALA A 221 -2.55 -13.82 -5.09
CA ALA A 221 -2.04 -13.39 -3.80
C ALA A 221 -1.55 -14.56 -2.96
N SER A 222 -0.52 -14.33 -2.15
CA SER A 222 -0.09 -15.26 -1.11
C SER A 222 0.22 -14.57 0.20
N PHE A 223 0.23 -15.33 1.32
CA PHE A 223 0.40 -14.76 2.67
C PHE A 223 1.52 -15.44 3.46
N PRO A 224 2.78 -15.37 2.99
CA PRO A 224 3.89 -16.07 3.62
C PRO A 224 4.32 -15.45 4.95
N LEU A 225 3.94 -14.20 5.20
CA LEU A 225 4.29 -13.50 6.43
C LEU A 225 3.15 -13.58 7.46
N PRO A 226 3.49 -13.74 8.75
CA PRO A 226 2.48 -13.64 9.80
C PRO A 226 1.83 -12.25 9.77
N PRO A 227 0.53 -12.16 10.12
CA PRO A 227 -0.14 -10.87 10.22
C PRO A 227 0.57 -9.94 11.20
N THR A 228 0.77 -8.68 10.81
CA THR A 228 1.39 -7.69 11.68
C THR A 228 0.35 -7.13 12.65
N ALA A 229 0.56 -7.38 13.95
CA ALA A 229 -0.29 -6.83 15.00
C ALA A 229 0.10 -5.38 15.30
N GLY A 230 -0.82 -4.44 15.10
CA GLY A 230 -0.67 -3.03 15.45
C GLY A 230 -1.79 -2.55 16.38
N ARG A 231 -1.66 -1.32 16.89
CA ARG A 231 -2.70 -0.68 17.72
C ARG A 231 -4.06 -0.57 17.00
N LEU A 232 -4.03 -0.48 15.67
CA LEU A 232 -5.21 -0.35 14.82
C LEU A 232 -5.82 -1.69 14.39
N GLY A 233 -5.20 -2.82 14.74
CA GLY A 233 -5.66 -4.14 14.34
C GLY A 233 -4.54 -5.02 13.79
N SER A 234 -4.92 -6.18 13.28
CA SER A 234 -4.02 -7.08 12.57
C SER A 234 -4.11 -6.80 11.08
N SER A 235 -2.97 -6.55 10.44
CA SER A 235 -2.87 -6.38 8.98
C SER A 235 -2.25 -7.63 8.37
N ARG A 236 -2.87 -8.14 7.30
CA ARG A 236 -2.23 -9.14 6.44
C ARG A 236 -1.23 -8.44 5.52
N ASN A 237 -0.24 -9.20 5.08
CA ASN A 237 0.88 -8.72 4.27
C ASN A 237 0.95 -9.55 2.98
N PRO A 238 0.00 -9.37 2.04
CA PRO A 238 -0.05 -10.18 0.84
C PRO A 238 1.15 -9.92 -0.06
N TRP A 239 1.70 -11.00 -0.62
CA TRP A 239 2.56 -10.97 -1.80
C TRP A 239 1.71 -11.21 -3.04
N PHE A 240 2.10 -10.67 -4.18
CA PHE A 240 1.34 -10.80 -5.43
C PHE A 240 2.24 -11.33 -6.54
N THR A 241 1.92 -12.50 -7.06
CA THR A 241 2.73 -13.24 -8.05
C THR A 241 2.01 -13.31 -9.39
N PHE A 242 2.75 -13.10 -10.47
CA PHE A 242 2.24 -13.22 -11.83
C PHE A 242 3.35 -13.60 -12.81
N THR A 243 2.99 -14.25 -13.92
CA THR A 243 3.93 -14.63 -14.98
C THR A 243 3.59 -13.89 -16.26
N VAL A 244 4.56 -13.18 -16.82
CA VAL A 244 4.43 -12.46 -18.09
C VAL A 244 4.89 -13.38 -19.21
N PRO A 245 3.97 -13.86 -20.08
CA PRO A 245 4.33 -14.74 -21.17
C PRO A 245 4.97 -13.98 -22.33
N GLY A 246 5.79 -14.67 -23.13
CA GLY A 246 6.16 -14.18 -24.47
C GLY A 246 7.07 -12.95 -24.52
N LEU A 247 7.78 -12.64 -23.42
CA LEU A 247 8.88 -11.69 -23.48
C LEU A 247 10.03 -12.26 -24.33
N PRO A 248 10.91 -11.41 -24.91
CA PRO A 248 12.01 -11.85 -25.77
C PRO A 248 12.93 -12.93 -25.14
N ASP A 249 13.06 -12.91 -23.81
CA ASP A 249 13.89 -13.83 -23.04
C ASP A 249 13.10 -15.01 -22.42
N GLY A 250 11.87 -15.23 -22.88
CA GLY A 250 10.94 -16.22 -22.33
C GLY A 250 10.06 -15.70 -21.20
N ASP A 251 9.29 -16.62 -20.61
CA ASP A 251 8.32 -16.28 -19.57
C ASP A 251 9.04 -15.80 -18.30
N ARG A 252 8.59 -14.67 -17.75
CA ARG A 252 9.16 -14.10 -16.51
C ARG A 252 8.14 -14.10 -15.40
N THR A 253 8.48 -14.73 -14.28
CA THR A 253 7.65 -14.71 -13.08
C THR A 253 8.09 -13.57 -12.17
N LEU A 254 7.15 -12.69 -11.84
CA LEU A 254 7.37 -11.51 -11.03
C LEU A 254 6.53 -11.59 -9.76
N GLN A 255 7.08 -11.08 -8.66
CA GLN A 255 6.40 -11.08 -7.38
C GLN A 255 6.60 -9.76 -6.64
N TRP A 256 5.49 -9.10 -6.29
CA TRP A 256 5.49 -8.01 -5.32
C TRP A 256 5.58 -8.58 -3.91
N GLN A 257 6.66 -8.26 -3.20
CA GLN A 257 6.89 -8.66 -1.82
C GLN A 257 6.83 -7.45 -0.89
N VAL A 258 6.24 -7.64 0.29
CA VAL A 258 6.31 -6.69 1.40
C VAL A 258 7.17 -7.29 2.51
N HIS A 259 8.02 -6.47 3.13
CA HIS A 259 8.92 -6.88 4.21
C HIS A 259 8.80 -5.90 5.38
N PRO A 260 7.75 -6.03 6.23
CA PRO A 260 7.43 -5.04 7.26
C PRO A 260 8.55 -4.76 8.27
N ALA A 261 9.26 -5.81 8.70
CA ALA A 261 10.31 -5.71 9.71
C ALA A 261 11.57 -5.02 9.17
N GLU A 262 11.92 -5.30 7.92
CA GLU A 262 13.19 -4.87 7.31
C GLU A 262 13.04 -3.53 6.60
N HIS A 263 11.96 -3.37 5.83
CA HIS A 263 11.76 -2.24 4.93
C HIS A 263 10.64 -1.28 5.38
N GLY A 264 9.89 -1.66 6.42
CA GLY A 264 8.70 -0.95 6.86
C GLY A 264 7.43 -1.34 6.11
N LEU A 265 6.28 -1.04 6.71
CA LEU A 265 4.93 -1.43 6.23
C LEU A 265 4.44 -0.70 4.97
N LEU A 266 5.23 0.26 4.45
CA LEU A 266 4.83 1.13 3.34
C LEU A 266 5.60 0.85 2.04
N ARG A 267 6.39 -0.23 1.99
CA ARG A 267 7.24 -0.57 0.86
C ARG A 267 6.87 -1.93 0.27
N TYR A 268 6.69 -1.95 -1.04
CA TYR A 268 6.60 -3.15 -1.86
C TYR A 268 7.81 -3.22 -2.79
N THR A 269 8.43 -4.38 -2.90
CA THR A 269 9.57 -4.65 -3.78
C THR A 269 9.15 -5.68 -4.82
N LEU A 270 9.24 -5.34 -6.10
CA LEU A 270 9.01 -6.28 -7.19
C LEU A 270 10.29 -7.04 -7.49
N VAL A 271 10.22 -8.36 -7.40
CA VAL A 271 11.36 -9.25 -7.68
C VAL A 271 11.00 -10.23 -8.79
N GLU A 272 11.98 -10.47 -9.66
CA GLU A 272 11.91 -11.56 -10.62
C GLU A 272 12.31 -12.88 -9.96
N LEU A 273 11.33 -13.79 -9.90
CA LEU A 273 11.52 -15.17 -9.52
C LEU A 273 12.16 -15.85 -10.73
N GLY A 274 13.34 -16.46 -10.53
CA GLY A 274 14.18 -16.94 -11.63
C GLY A 274 13.38 -17.65 -12.71
N GLY A 275 13.56 -17.26 -13.96
CA GLY A 275 13.00 -18.04 -15.07
C GLY A 275 13.52 -19.46 -14.92
N ARG A 276 12.63 -20.46 -14.95
CA ARG A 276 13.05 -21.83 -15.18
C ARG A 276 13.95 -21.75 -16.40
N PRO A 277 15.26 -22.09 -16.32
CA PRO A 277 16.15 -21.95 -17.44
C PRO A 277 15.46 -22.69 -18.58
N SER A 278 15.03 -21.94 -19.60
CA SER A 278 14.42 -22.53 -20.76
C SER A 278 15.45 -23.53 -21.24
N SER A 279 15.14 -24.82 -21.11
CA SER A 279 16.03 -25.90 -21.49
C SER A 279 16.14 -25.91 -23.00
N SER A 280 16.76 -24.88 -23.55
CA SER A 280 16.95 -24.61 -24.97
C SER A 280 18.33 -25.12 -25.34
N SER A 281 18.39 -26.42 -25.63
CA SER A 281 19.18 -27.02 -26.72
C SER A 281 19.77 -28.37 -26.30
N GLY A 282 19.08 -29.47 -26.63
CA GLY A 282 19.68 -30.80 -26.66
C GLY A 282 18.71 -31.93 -26.39
N GLY A 283 17.97 -32.38 -27.40
CA GLY A 283 17.33 -33.69 -27.36
C GLY A 283 15.89 -33.71 -27.85
N CYS A 284 15.71 -33.97 -29.14
CA CYS A 284 14.46 -34.47 -29.69
C CYS A 284 14.17 -35.85 -29.04
N GLY A 285 13.25 -35.88 -28.08
CA GLY A 285 12.75 -37.10 -27.45
C GLY A 285 11.27 -36.94 -27.19
N ALA A 286 10.46 -37.35 -28.17
CA ALA A 286 9.01 -37.39 -28.06
C ALA A 286 8.59 -38.38 -26.97
N ALA A 287 7.90 -37.92 -25.92
CA ALA A 287 7.05 -38.78 -25.10
C ALA A 287 6.00 -37.99 -24.31
N ALA A 288 4.75 -38.29 -24.66
CA ALA A 288 3.56 -38.43 -23.83
C ALA A 288 3.01 -37.24 -23.02
N ALA A 289 1.74 -36.95 -23.32
CA ALA A 289 0.82 -36.11 -22.56
C ALA A 289 0.74 -36.53 -21.09
N GLY A 290 1.16 -35.63 -20.20
CA GLY A 290 0.93 -35.68 -18.76
C GLY A 290 0.39 -34.33 -18.29
N ALA A 291 -0.65 -34.38 -17.46
CA ALA A 291 -1.40 -33.25 -16.90
C ALA A 291 -0.52 -32.09 -16.39
N PRO A 292 -1.08 -30.85 -16.32
CA PRO A 292 -0.37 -29.70 -15.76
C PRO A 292 0.09 -30.05 -14.33
N ARG A 293 1.41 -30.16 -14.17
CA ARG A 293 2.03 -30.37 -12.87
C ARG A 293 1.76 -29.16 -11.98
N ASP A 294 1.44 -29.50 -10.74
CA ASP A 294 1.22 -28.65 -9.59
C ASP A 294 2.17 -27.44 -9.58
N VAL A 295 1.59 -26.24 -9.59
CA VAL A 295 2.32 -24.96 -9.47
C VAL A 295 2.49 -24.60 -7.98
N GLY A 296 2.12 -25.50 -7.07
CA GLY A 296 2.37 -25.39 -5.64
C GLY A 296 3.85 -25.59 -5.32
N ASN A 297 4.40 -24.67 -4.54
CA ASN A 297 5.66 -24.83 -3.80
C ASN A 297 6.98 -24.58 -4.55
N TRP A 298 7.05 -23.54 -5.38
CA TRP A 298 8.33 -23.06 -5.94
C TRP A 298 9.26 -22.37 -4.90
N TRP A 299 8.96 -22.49 -3.60
CA TRP A 299 9.75 -21.95 -2.49
C TRP A 299 10.53 -23.03 -1.71
N GLU A 300 10.49 -24.30 -2.13
CA GLU A 300 11.16 -25.44 -1.45
C GLU A 300 12.45 -25.94 -2.15
N GLU A 301 12.94 -25.28 -3.22
CA GLU A 301 14.13 -25.77 -3.94
C GLU A 301 15.21 -24.70 -4.11
N THR A 302 15.95 -24.43 -3.04
CA THR A 302 17.38 -24.04 -3.16
C THR A 302 18.22 -24.65 -2.02
N GLY A 303 18.35 -25.97 -2.05
CA GLY A 303 19.25 -26.70 -1.17
C GLY A 303 20.21 -27.60 -1.94
N GLU A 304 21.14 -27.05 -2.73
CA GLU A 304 22.25 -27.85 -3.28
C GLU A 304 23.58 -27.08 -3.35
N GLY A 305 24.60 -27.66 -2.68
CA GLY A 305 26.04 -27.50 -2.95
C GLY A 305 26.73 -26.30 -2.29
N GLU A 306 27.78 -26.40 -1.49
CA GLU A 306 28.70 -27.51 -1.20
C GLU A 306 29.33 -27.27 0.19
N GLY A 307 29.52 -28.34 0.95
CA GLY A 307 30.14 -28.30 2.27
C GLY A 307 30.07 -29.65 2.95
N GLU A 308 30.71 -30.66 2.37
CA GLU A 308 31.01 -31.93 3.04
C GLU A 308 31.68 -31.67 4.39
N GLY A 309 31.07 -32.11 5.49
CA GLY A 309 31.76 -32.09 6.78
C GLY A 309 30.95 -32.13 8.06
N GLY A 310 29.99 -33.05 8.17
CA GLY A 310 29.75 -33.73 9.44
C GLY A 310 28.68 -33.18 10.40
N ARG A 311 28.06 -34.16 11.06
CA ARG A 311 27.16 -34.15 12.23
C ARG A 311 25.68 -33.88 11.95
N ASP A 312 24.97 -34.99 11.73
CA ASP A 312 23.77 -35.44 12.45
C ASP A 312 23.18 -34.45 13.46
N GLY A 313 22.57 -33.39 12.92
CA GLY A 313 21.68 -32.51 13.65
C GLY A 313 20.36 -32.50 12.92
N ALA A 314 19.40 -33.30 13.40
CA ALA A 314 18.00 -33.23 13.00
C ALA A 314 17.40 -31.90 13.47
N GLY A 315 17.83 -30.79 12.84
CA GLY A 315 17.21 -29.50 12.96
C GLY A 315 16.11 -29.43 11.92
N ASP A 316 14.89 -29.27 12.40
CA ASP A 316 13.72 -28.83 11.62
C ASP A 316 14.07 -27.52 10.90
N GLY A 317 14.63 -27.68 9.70
CA GLY A 317 15.13 -26.61 8.86
C GLY A 317 13.94 -25.91 8.23
N HIS A 318 13.30 -25.04 8.99
CA HIS A 318 12.30 -24.13 8.46
C HIS A 318 13.01 -23.20 7.46
N GLU A 319 13.02 -23.60 6.19
CA GLU A 319 13.58 -22.84 5.08
C GLU A 319 12.90 -21.46 5.08
N VAL A 320 13.71 -20.42 5.25
CA VAL A 320 13.19 -19.05 5.31
C VAL A 320 12.77 -18.69 3.89
N PRO A 321 11.51 -18.27 3.66
CA PRO A 321 11.03 -17.96 2.31
C PRO A 321 11.93 -16.93 1.64
N TYR A 322 12.13 -17.11 0.33
CA TYR A 322 12.96 -16.24 -0.51
C TYR A 322 12.68 -14.75 -0.23
N SER A 323 13.66 -14.05 0.35
CA SER A 323 13.56 -12.63 0.67
C SER A 323 14.35 -11.78 -0.32
N ALA A 324 13.65 -10.86 -0.97
CA ALA A 324 14.24 -9.77 -1.75
C ALA A 324 15.30 -8.96 -1.00
N ALA A 325 15.26 -8.96 0.34
CA ALA A 325 16.16 -8.15 1.16
C ALA A 325 17.57 -8.73 1.28
N ALA A 326 17.79 -10.00 0.91
CA ALA A 326 19.12 -10.57 0.91
C ALA A 326 19.95 -9.94 -0.23
N GLU A 327 21.11 -9.35 0.10
CA GLU A 327 21.99 -8.64 -0.83
C GLU A 327 22.31 -9.45 -2.11
N ARG A 328 22.49 -10.76 -1.98
CA ARG A 328 22.72 -11.68 -3.11
C ARG A 328 21.62 -11.67 -4.18
N HIS A 329 20.42 -11.22 -3.84
CA HIS A 329 19.26 -11.17 -4.71
C HIS A 329 18.97 -9.77 -5.23
N GLU A 330 19.82 -8.79 -4.91
CA GLU A 330 19.61 -7.42 -5.33
C GLU A 330 19.39 -7.36 -6.82
N HIS A 331 20.20 -8.04 -7.66
CA HIS A 331 20.10 -8.12 -9.14
C HIS A 331 18.73 -8.54 -9.72
N ARG A 332 17.86 -9.14 -8.91
CA ARG A 332 16.51 -9.57 -9.32
C ARG A 332 15.43 -8.55 -9.04
N ILE A 333 15.72 -7.50 -8.27
CA ILE A 333 14.78 -6.42 -7.99
C ILE A 333 14.52 -5.63 -9.27
N ARG A 334 13.27 -5.55 -9.71
CA ARG A 334 12.84 -4.83 -10.91
C ARG A 334 12.19 -3.49 -10.60
N ALA A 335 11.56 -3.37 -9.44
CA ALA A 335 10.93 -2.13 -9.01
C ALA A 335 10.80 -2.06 -7.49
N ILE A 336 10.69 -0.83 -6.95
CA ILE A 336 10.34 -0.58 -5.56
C ILE A 336 9.24 0.48 -5.53
N TYR A 337 8.09 0.15 -4.94
CA TYR A 337 7.07 1.13 -4.60
C TYR A 337 7.20 1.55 -3.13
N HIS A 338 7.18 2.85 -2.88
CA HIS A 338 7.14 3.43 -1.54
C HIS A 338 5.95 4.37 -1.41
N ASN A 339 5.07 4.10 -0.44
CA ASN A 339 3.90 4.93 -0.17
C ASN A 339 4.26 6.17 0.65
N VAL A 340 3.96 7.34 0.11
CA VAL A 340 4.06 8.66 0.73
C VAL A 340 2.81 8.85 1.61
N GLY A 341 2.91 8.45 2.88
CA GLY A 341 1.82 8.62 3.83
C GLY A 341 2.29 8.60 5.29
N LEU A 342 1.52 9.27 6.16
CA LEU A 342 1.71 9.20 7.62
C LEU A 342 1.18 7.88 8.22
N GLY A 343 0.66 6.99 7.39
CA GLY A 343 0.11 5.70 7.80
C GLY A 343 1.16 4.70 8.28
N PHE A 344 0.66 3.71 9.03
CA PHE A 344 1.41 2.52 9.38
C PHE A 344 1.08 1.34 8.46
N SER A 345 0.19 1.51 7.49
CA SER A 345 -0.28 0.43 6.62
C SER A 345 -0.70 0.99 5.27
N LEU A 346 -0.69 0.14 4.26
CA LEU A 346 -1.24 0.42 2.93
C LEU A 346 -2.77 0.26 2.88
N SER A 347 -3.37 -0.23 3.96
CA SER A 347 -4.81 -0.27 4.19
C SER A 347 -5.38 1.12 4.53
N GLN A 348 -4.89 2.16 3.87
CA GLN A 348 -5.45 3.51 3.96
C GLN A 348 -6.50 3.69 2.87
N PRO A 349 -7.49 4.58 3.06
CA PRO A 349 -8.52 4.81 2.03
C PRO A 349 -7.96 5.43 0.74
N PHE A 350 -6.70 5.84 0.74
CA PHE A 350 -5.99 6.36 -0.43
C PHE A 350 -4.56 5.82 -0.48
N SER A 351 -3.95 5.84 -1.66
CA SER A 351 -2.53 5.54 -1.84
C SER A 351 -1.88 6.67 -2.64
N GLU A 352 -0.66 7.01 -2.29
CA GLU A 352 0.16 8.04 -2.94
C GLU A 352 1.61 7.59 -2.80
N GLY A 353 2.45 7.65 -3.83
CA GLY A 353 3.79 7.11 -3.68
C GLY A 353 4.76 7.36 -4.82
N ALA A 354 5.97 6.87 -4.62
CA ALA A 354 7.02 6.83 -5.63
C ALA A 354 7.26 5.37 -6.04
N LEU A 355 7.30 5.13 -7.34
CA LEU A 355 7.68 3.86 -7.95
C LEU A 355 9.04 4.02 -8.62
N LEU A 356 10.06 3.41 -8.02
CA LEU A 356 11.40 3.31 -8.56
C LEU A 356 11.46 2.11 -9.51
N LEU A 357 11.94 2.32 -10.73
CA LEU A 357 11.98 1.31 -11.79
C LEU A 357 13.41 1.01 -12.22
N GLN A 358 13.64 -0.23 -12.64
CA GLN A 358 14.91 -0.60 -13.24
C GLN A 358 15.15 0.12 -14.57
N ASP A 359 16.40 0.49 -14.80
CA ASP A 359 16.90 0.99 -16.08
C ASP A 359 16.59 0.03 -17.24
N GLY A 360 16.19 0.59 -18.38
CA GLY A 360 16.05 -0.16 -19.63
C GLY A 360 14.94 -1.22 -19.62
N LEU A 361 13.94 -1.10 -18.74
CA LEU A 361 12.74 -1.94 -18.83
C LEU A 361 12.07 -1.76 -20.18
N ASP A 362 11.66 -2.89 -20.76
CA ASP A 362 10.83 -2.87 -21.96
C ASP A 362 9.54 -2.06 -21.71
N PRO A 363 9.11 -1.20 -22.66
CA PRO A 363 7.91 -0.39 -22.52
C PRO A 363 6.64 -1.12 -22.09
N GLU A 364 6.43 -2.33 -22.61
CA GLU A 364 5.28 -3.17 -22.27
C GLU A 364 5.44 -3.74 -20.86
N LEU A 365 6.63 -4.28 -20.54
CA LEU A 365 6.92 -4.75 -19.19
C LEU A 365 6.76 -3.64 -18.15
N GLU A 366 7.22 -2.42 -18.44
CA GLU A 366 7.05 -1.26 -17.57
C GLU A 366 5.55 -0.96 -17.34
N ALA A 367 4.74 -0.97 -18.40
CA ALA A 367 3.30 -0.78 -18.30
C ALA A 367 2.61 -1.88 -17.47
N ILE A 368 3.05 -3.14 -17.62
CA ILE A 368 2.60 -4.27 -16.80
C ILE A 368 2.97 -4.06 -15.33
N VAL A 369 4.18 -3.59 -15.03
CA VAL A 369 4.62 -3.26 -13.67
C VAL A 369 3.73 -2.18 -13.07
N VAL A 370 3.45 -1.09 -13.79
CA VAL A 370 2.56 -0.01 -13.34
C VAL A 370 1.14 -0.53 -13.11
N ALA A 371 0.57 -1.28 -14.05
CA ALA A 371 -0.77 -1.86 -13.92
C ALA A 371 -0.86 -2.86 -12.76
N SER A 372 0.16 -3.68 -12.57
CA SER A 372 0.24 -4.64 -11.47
C SER A 372 0.29 -3.93 -10.12
N LEU A 373 1.07 -2.84 -10.00
CA LEU A 373 1.11 -2.03 -8.79
C LEU A 373 -0.27 -1.45 -8.46
N LEU A 374 -0.97 -0.89 -9.45
CA LEU A 374 -2.28 -0.27 -9.23
C LEU A 374 -3.34 -1.31 -8.81
N GLY A 375 -3.32 -2.50 -9.41
CA GLY A 375 -4.15 -3.63 -8.98
C GLY A 375 -3.88 -4.04 -7.53
N LEU A 376 -2.60 -4.15 -7.15
CA LEU A 376 -2.16 -4.45 -5.80
C LEU A 376 -2.61 -3.40 -4.80
N LEU A 377 -2.39 -2.10 -5.09
CA LEU A 377 -2.78 -1.01 -4.20
C LEU A 377 -4.30 -0.99 -4.01
N TRP A 378 -5.07 -1.25 -5.06
CA TRP A 378 -6.51 -1.40 -4.93
C TRP A 378 -6.92 -2.53 -3.99
N ARG A 379 -6.25 -3.69 -4.09
CA ARG A 379 -6.52 -4.85 -3.24
C ARG A 379 -6.10 -4.63 -1.79
N ALA A 380 -4.91 -4.08 -1.56
CA ALA A 380 -4.40 -3.80 -0.23
C ALA A 380 -5.33 -2.85 0.57
N ARG A 381 -6.01 -1.91 -0.10
CA ARG A 381 -7.03 -1.05 0.53
C ARG A 381 -8.33 -1.80 0.86
N GLY A 382 -8.75 -2.71 -0.02
CA GLY A 382 -9.98 -3.49 0.17
C GLY A 382 -9.89 -4.53 1.29
N GLU A 383 -8.67 -4.90 1.72
CA GLU A 383 -8.45 -5.83 2.84
C GLU A 383 -8.67 -5.21 4.23
N GLU A 384 -9.08 -3.93 4.31
CA GLU A 384 -9.29 -3.24 5.58
C GLU A 384 -10.03 -4.11 6.60
N SER A 385 -9.38 -4.24 7.76
CA SER A 385 -9.83 -5.05 8.88
C SER A 385 -11.29 -4.72 9.19
N ARG A 386 -12.17 -5.69 8.95
CA ARG A 386 -13.58 -5.61 9.36
C ARG A 386 -13.55 -5.04 10.77
N PRO A 387 -14.19 -3.87 11.02
CA PRO A 387 -14.12 -3.22 12.31
C PRO A 387 -14.43 -4.30 13.32
N ARG A 388 -13.51 -4.54 14.27
CA ARG A 388 -13.70 -5.55 15.32
C ARG A 388 -15.12 -5.31 15.80
N LYS A 389 -16.03 -6.20 15.43
CA LYS A 389 -17.42 -6.14 15.87
C LYS A 389 -17.22 -6.21 17.35
N ASN A 390 -17.32 -5.07 18.04
CA ASN A 390 -17.13 -4.99 19.46
C ASN A 390 -18.04 -6.08 19.97
N SER A 391 -17.45 -7.17 20.45
CA SER A 391 -18.12 -8.23 21.16
C SER A 391 -18.53 -7.56 22.47
N LYS A 392 -19.53 -6.70 22.35
CA LYS A 392 -20.30 -6.13 23.43
C LYS A 392 -20.82 -7.37 24.13
N GLY A 393 -20.18 -7.67 25.26
CA GLY A 393 -20.15 -9.01 25.80
C GLY A 393 -21.55 -9.61 25.85
N ASP A 394 -21.72 -10.72 25.14
CA ASP A 394 -22.52 -11.83 25.63
C ASP A 394 -21.74 -12.49 26.78
N GLY A 395 -21.36 -11.68 27.77
CA GLY A 395 -21.17 -12.21 29.10
C GLY A 395 -22.57 -12.65 29.55
N PRO A 396 -22.74 -13.90 30.01
CA PRO A 396 -24.02 -14.31 30.57
C PRO A 396 -24.41 -13.30 31.67
N PRO A 397 -25.71 -12.95 31.81
CA PRO A 397 -26.14 -12.01 32.83
C PRO A 397 -25.59 -12.49 34.17
N ARG A 398 -24.69 -11.71 34.77
CA ARG A 398 -24.23 -11.96 36.14
C ARG A 398 -25.48 -11.96 37.02
N LYS A 399 -25.91 -13.16 37.43
CA LYS A 399 -26.93 -13.34 38.46
C LYS A 399 -26.45 -12.58 39.68
N GLY A 400 -27.16 -11.51 40.03
CA GLY A 400 -26.98 -10.83 41.30
C GLY A 400 -27.22 -11.84 42.42
N SER A 401 -26.14 -12.25 43.08
CA SER A 401 -26.20 -12.87 44.40
C SER A 401 -26.65 -11.80 45.38
N LYS A 402 -27.93 -11.85 45.70
CA LYS A 402 -28.60 -11.10 46.76
C LYS A 402 -28.09 -11.65 48.10
N SER A 403 -27.04 -11.06 48.65
CA SER A 403 -26.65 -11.31 50.05
C SER A 403 -27.62 -10.55 50.94
N SER A 404 -28.57 -11.29 51.51
CA SER A 404 -29.30 -10.91 52.71
C SER A 404 -28.34 -10.95 53.89
N GLU A 405 -28.02 -9.80 54.47
CA GLU A 405 -27.50 -9.76 55.84
C GLU A 405 -28.34 -8.76 56.63
N ALA A 406 -29.02 -9.32 57.63
CA ALA A 406 -29.92 -8.63 58.51
C ALA A 406 -29.13 -7.98 59.65
N GLY A 407 -29.33 -6.67 59.82
CA GLY A 407 -29.54 -6.00 61.10
C GLY A 407 -28.40 -5.97 62.12
N THR A 408 -27.90 -4.76 62.39
CA THR A 408 -27.76 -4.19 63.76
C THR A 408 -27.55 -2.66 63.66
N PRO A 409 -28.38 -1.80 64.30
CA PRO A 409 -28.05 -0.42 64.64
C PRO A 409 -27.79 -0.30 66.17
N PRO A 410 -27.49 0.88 66.76
CA PRO A 410 -26.94 2.15 66.24
C PRO A 410 -25.74 2.68 67.07
N ALA A 411 -25.01 3.70 66.58
CA ALA A 411 -24.28 4.61 67.46
C ALA A 411 -24.24 6.05 66.93
N ARG A 412 -25.11 6.83 67.55
CA ARG A 412 -25.28 8.29 67.57
C ARG A 412 -23.98 9.01 67.94
N ARG A 413 -23.50 9.94 67.10
CA ARG A 413 -22.73 11.11 67.56
C ARG A 413 -23.18 12.39 66.88
N GLN A 414 -23.42 13.37 67.73
CA GLN A 414 -23.94 14.71 67.51
C GLN A 414 -22.81 15.71 67.22
N GLY A 415 -23.18 16.83 66.58
CA GLY A 415 -22.48 18.12 66.58
C GLY A 415 -21.26 18.16 65.65
N ILE A 416 -20.99 19.21 64.88
CA ILE A 416 -21.05 20.64 65.23
C ILE A 416 -21.34 21.46 63.96
N SER A 417 -22.16 22.50 64.11
CA SER A 417 -22.46 23.57 63.16
C SER A 417 -21.47 24.74 63.23
N ALA A 418 -21.20 25.40 62.10
CA ALA A 418 -21.05 26.86 61.91
C ALA A 418 -20.62 27.10 60.44
N ALA A 419 -21.42 27.70 59.55
CA ALA A 419 -21.80 29.12 59.42
C ALA A 419 -20.67 30.04 58.90
N ASN A 420 -20.95 30.69 57.75
CA ASN A 420 -20.45 31.98 57.18
C ASN A 420 -20.34 31.83 55.64
N ALA A 421 -21.16 32.45 54.77
CA ALA A 421 -21.35 33.89 54.48
C ALA A 421 -20.01 34.62 54.34
N GLY A 422 -19.63 35.36 53.30
CA GLY A 422 -20.18 35.87 52.04
C GLY A 422 -19.03 36.67 51.38
N GLU A 423 -19.33 37.46 50.34
CA GLU A 423 -18.41 38.41 49.64
C GLU A 423 -17.29 37.78 48.79
N ASP A 424 -16.74 38.37 47.73
CA ASP A 424 -17.13 39.31 46.67
C ASP A 424 -15.83 39.50 45.85
N ALA A 425 -15.92 39.50 44.51
CA ALA A 425 -14.92 40.05 43.56
C ALA A 425 -13.51 39.41 43.43
N PRO A 426 -12.72 39.73 42.37
CA PRO A 426 -13.06 40.00 40.97
C PRO A 426 -12.24 39.16 39.95
N LEU A 427 -12.77 39.13 38.72
CA LEU A 427 -12.18 38.52 37.51
C LEU A 427 -10.85 39.18 37.08
N PRO A 428 -9.85 38.42 36.58
CA PRO A 428 -8.69 39.01 35.93
C PRO A 428 -8.93 39.33 34.44
N ALA A 429 -8.82 40.64 34.17
CA ALA A 429 -8.40 41.37 32.98
C ALA A 429 -8.21 40.63 31.62
N ARG A 430 -8.98 41.10 30.64
CA ARG A 430 -8.68 41.00 29.19
C ARG A 430 -7.49 41.90 28.81
N PRO A 431 -6.49 41.44 28.04
CA PRO A 431 -5.52 42.33 27.44
C PRO A 431 -6.05 42.95 26.13
N ALA A 432 -5.55 44.17 25.90
CA ALA A 432 -6.09 45.20 25.05
C ALA A 432 -5.84 45.02 23.55
N ARG A 433 -6.80 45.53 22.77
CA ARG A 433 -6.67 45.93 21.36
C ARG A 433 -5.43 46.81 21.15
N ARG A 434 -4.47 46.35 20.33
CA ARG A 434 -3.51 47.23 19.66
C ARG A 434 -4.05 47.62 18.28
N LYS A 435 -4.40 48.89 18.13
CA LYS A 435 -4.49 49.59 16.84
C LYS A 435 -3.14 50.25 16.57
N SER A 436 -2.50 49.90 15.47
CA SER A 436 -1.53 50.69 14.66
C SER A 436 -0.82 49.68 13.75
N LEU A 437 -0.44 49.94 12.51
CA LEU A 437 -0.06 51.19 11.89
C LEU A 437 -0.12 50.94 10.37
N ILE A 438 -0.82 51.82 9.67
CA ILE A 438 -0.79 51.94 8.21
C ILE A 438 0.61 52.41 7.82
N GLY A 439 1.38 51.56 7.12
CA GLY A 439 2.65 51.90 6.52
C GLY A 439 2.59 51.68 5.01
N LYS A 440 2.32 52.74 4.27
CA LYS A 440 2.50 52.83 2.82
C LYS A 440 3.99 52.67 2.51
N ILE A 441 4.36 51.78 1.57
CA ILE A 441 5.62 51.89 0.83
C ILE A 441 5.27 51.93 -0.65
N LEU A 442 5.43 53.13 -1.20
CA LEU A 442 5.44 53.46 -2.61
C LEU A 442 6.90 53.84 -2.92
N GLY A 443 7.47 53.29 -3.99
CA GLY A 443 8.77 53.67 -4.53
C GLY A 443 9.24 52.59 -5.51
N LYS A 444 8.89 52.68 -6.81
CA LYS A 444 9.63 53.40 -7.86
C LYS A 444 11.14 53.16 -7.80
N LYS A 445 11.63 52.23 -8.63
CA LYS A 445 12.43 52.57 -9.82
C LYS A 445 12.16 51.56 -10.90
#